data_AF-A0A9E3R746-F1
#
_entry.id   AF-A0A9E3R746-F1
#
_cell.length_a   1.000
_cell.length_b   1.000
_cell.length_c   1.000
_cell.angle_alpha   90.00
_cell.angle_beta   90.00
_cell.angle_gamma   90.00
#
_symmetry.space_group_name_H-M   'P 1'
#
loop_
_entity.id
_entity.type
_entity.pdbx_description
1 polymer ?
#
loop_
_entity_poly.entity_id
_entity_poly.type
_entity_poly.pdbx_seq_one_letter_code
_entity_poly.pdbx_strand_id
1 'polypeptide(L)'
;MARKAATAVAVTTVVSLNEARLERRLKHYRERLQRVMTTNRRAVGRLYTTGLLFSKEGTRAGRDLLLAHQHLLRVVTLLDRLSDQGDVPSPQKTDAVDAIFQELDQLLERTGELTHRTSAVLDSLRGE
;
A
#
# COMPACT_ATOMS: atom_id res chain seq x y z
N MET A 1 -44.39 -43.28 21.41
CA MET A 1 -43.79 -41.96 21.18
C MET A 1 -42.31 -42.15 20.83
N ALA A 2 -41.93 -42.01 19.57
CA ALA A 2 -40.55 -42.21 19.11
C ALA A 2 -39.92 -40.84 18.78
N ARG A 3 -38.86 -40.46 19.51
CA ARG A 3 -38.08 -39.25 19.23
C ARG A 3 -37.20 -39.51 18.02
N LYS A 4 -37.48 -38.81 16.91
CA LYS A 4 -36.66 -38.80 15.70
C LYS A 4 -35.39 -38.00 16.01
N ALA A 5 -34.25 -38.67 16.07
CA ALA A 5 -32.95 -38.02 16.24
C ALA A 5 -32.65 -37.21 14.97
N ALA A 6 -32.56 -35.89 15.10
CA ALA A 6 -32.12 -35.02 14.02
C ALA A 6 -30.60 -35.14 13.91
N THR A 7 -30.13 -35.81 12.86
CA THR A 7 -28.71 -35.87 12.51
C THR A 7 -28.25 -34.48 12.13
N ALA A 8 -27.42 -33.86 12.97
CA ALA A 8 -26.81 -32.56 12.67
C ALA A 8 -25.90 -32.72 11.45
N VAL A 9 -26.26 -32.11 10.33
CA VAL A 9 -25.40 -32.03 9.16
C VAL A 9 -24.29 -31.05 9.50
N ALA A 10 -23.09 -31.56 9.74
CA ALA A 10 -21.90 -30.74 9.91
C ALA A 10 -21.62 -30.03 8.57
N VAL A 11 -21.76 -28.70 8.57
CA VAL A 11 -21.44 -27.87 7.41
C VAL A 11 -19.93 -27.77 7.29
N THR A 12 -19.34 -28.48 6.34
CA THR A 12 -17.91 -28.41 6.04
C THR A 12 -17.65 -27.18 5.18
N THR A 13 -16.97 -26.18 5.74
CA THR A 13 -16.58 -24.97 4.99
C THR A 13 -15.30 -25.26 4.21
N VAL A 14 -15.39 -25.34 2.88
CA VAL A 14 -14.22 -25.48 2.01
C VAL A 14 -13.64 -24.08 1.77
N VAL A 15 -12.39 -23.86 2.19
CA VAL A 15 -11.68 -22.58 2.01
C VAL A 15 -10.62 -22.73 0.93
N SER A 16 -10.63 -21.83 -0.04
CA SER A 16 -9.58 -21.72 -1.06
C SER A 16 -8.29 -21.16 -0.43
N LEU A 17 -7.23 -21.97 -0.40
CA LEU A 17 -5.92 -21.52 0.10
C LEU A 17 -5.34 -20.37 -0.73
N ASN A 18 -5.69 -20.30 -2.02
CA ASN A 18 -5.21 -19.26 -2.92
C ASN A 18 -5.85 -17.91 -2.59
N GLU A 19 -7.16 -17.88 -2.36
CA GLU A 19 -7.87 -16.68 -1.92
C GLU A 19 -7.35 -16.19 -0.56
N ALA A 20 -7.20 -17.10 0.41
CA ALA A 20 -6.68 -16.75 1.74
C ALA A 20 -5.26 -16.17 1.69
N ARG A 21 -4.40 -16.70 0.79
CA ARG A 21 -3.04 -16.16 0.57
C ARG A 21 -3.07 -14.79 -0.09
N LEU A 22 -3.92 -14.62 -1.11
CA LEU A 22 -4.09 -13.34 -1.80
C LEU A 22 -4.59 -12.26 -0.84
N GLU A 23 -5.62 -12.56 -0.06
CA GLU A 23 -6.18 -11.64 0.94
C GLU A 23 -5.12 -11.22 1.96
N ARG A 24 -4.35 -12.18 2.49
CA ARG A 24 -3.25 -11.89 3.42
C ARG A 24 -2.18 -11.00 2.80
N ARG A 25 -1.83 -11.25 1.53
CA ARG A 25 -0.86 -10.44 0.78
C ARG A 25 -1.39 -9.01 0.57
N LEU A 26 -2.65 -8.85 0.14
CA LEU A 26 -3.29 -7.54 -0.01
C LEU A 26 -3.35 -6.76 1.30
N LYS A 27 -3.68 -7.44 2.41
CA LYS A 27 -3.63 -6.84 3.75
C LYS A 27 -2.25 -6.27 4.07
N HIS A 28 -1.19 -7.04 3.82
CA HIS A 28 0.18 -6.56 4.05
C HIS A 28 0.54 -5.32 3.21
N TYR A 29 0.14 -5.29 1.93
CA TYR A 29 0.36 -4.10 1.09
C TYR A 29 -0.44 -2.89 1.58
N ARG A 30 -1.70 -3.07 2.00
CA ARG A 30 -2.53 -1.99 2.56
C ARG A 30 -1.89 -1.41 3.83
N GLU A 31 -1.39 -2.26 4.71
CA GLU A 31 -0.65 -1.81 5.91
C GLU A 31 0.62 -1.04 5.55
N ARG A 32 1.40 -1.53 4.57
CA ARG A 32 2.62 -0.85 4.10
C ARG A 32 2.30 0.50 3.46
N LEU A 33 1.26 0.57 2.61
CA LEU A 33 0.76 1.79 2.01
C LEU A 33 0.38 2.82 3.07
N GLN A 34 -0.40 2.43 4.08
CA GLN A 34 -0.82 3.33 5.16
C GLN A 34 0.37 3.92 5.92
N ARG A 35 1.39 3.11 6.20
CA ARG A 35 2.64 3.59 6.82
C ARG A 35 3.32 4.64 5.95
N VAL A 36 3.53 4.38 4.66
CA VAL A 36 4.23 5.31 3.76
C VAL A 36 3.41 6.58 3.51
N MET A 37 2.09 6.49 3.34
CA MET A 37 1.21 7.66 3.24
C MET A 37 1.29 8.54 4.49
N THR A 38 1.27 7.95 5.67
CA THR A 38 1.37 8.68 6.93
C THR A 38 2.69 9.43 7.02
N THR A 39 3.81 8.78 6.67
CA THR A 39 5.14 9.41 6.66
C THR A 39 5.21 10.55 5.65
N ASN A 40 4.73 10.34 4.42
CA ASN A 40 4.72 11.38 3.39
C ASN A 40 3.89 12.60 3.81
N ARG A 41 2.69 12.36 4.38
CA ARG A 41 1.82 13.44 4.90
C ARG A 41 2.49 14.22 6.03
N ARG A 42 3.20 13.55 6.93
CA ARG A 42 3.96 14.22 8.00
C ARG A 42 5.10 15.07 7.43
N ALA A 43 5.84 14.57 6.45
CA ALA A 43 6.92 15.32 5.80
C ALA A 43 6.39 16.58 5.10
N VAL A 44 5.25 16.48 4.39
CA VAL A 44 4.57 17.65 3.78
C VAL A 44 4.11 18.64 4.86
N GLY A 45 3.47 18.15 5.92
CA GLY A 45 3.01 19.00 7.03
C GLY A 45 4.17 19.76 7.68
N ARG A 46 5.30 19.07 7.89
CA ARG A 46 6.54 19.70 8.38
C ARG A 46 7.00 20.82 7.48
N LEU A 47 7.12 20.54 6.18
CA LEU A 47 7.59 21.49 5.16
C LEU A 47 6.76 22.78 5.12
N TYR A 48 5.44 22.67 5.38
CA TYR A 48 4.56 23.83 5.59
C TYR A 48 4.83 24.54 6.92
N THR A 49 4.83 23.80 8.05
CA THR A 49 4.96 24.40 9.39
C THR A 49 6.30 25.07 9.66
N THR A 50 7.37 24.64 8.98
CA THR A 50 8.71 25.22 9.14
C THR A 50 8.97 26.40 8.20
N GLY A 51 8.03 26.75 7.30
CA GLY A 51 8.22 27.81 6.31
C GLY A 51 9.25 27.48 5.22
N LEU A 52 9.78 26.25 5.19
CA LEU A 52 10.82 25.85 4.23
C LEU A 52 10.30 25.78 2.79
N LEU A 53 8.98 25.77 2.57
CA LEU A 53 8.36 25.87 1.23
C LEU A 53 8.99 26.95 0.34
N PHE A 54 9.35 28.09 0.95
CA PHE A 54 9.82 29.26 0.22
C PHE A 54 11.34 29.22 -0.05
N SER A 55 12.06 28.23 0.48
CA SER A 55 13.46 28.01 0.14
C SER A 55 13.58 27.14 -1.12
N LYS A 56 14.70 27.29 -1.85
CA LYS A 56 14.97 26.48 -3.05
C LYS A 56 15.01 24.98 -2.72
N GLU A 57 15.60 24.64 -1.58
CA GLU A 57 15.73 23.25 -1.12
C GLU A 57 14.40 22.69 -0.64
N GLY A 58 13.61 23.47 0.08
CA GLY A 58 12.27 23.06 0.49
C GLY A 58 11.29 22.98 -0.69
N THR A 59 11.42 23.82 -1.72
CA THR A 59 10.65 23.65 -2.96
C THR A 59 10.99 22.32 -3.65
N ARG A 60 12.29 21.96 -3.71
CA ARG A 60 12.71 20.67 -4.29
C ARG A 60 12.20 19.49 -3.47
N ALA A 61 12.33 19.55 -2.15
CA ALA A 61 11.76 18.58 -1.23
C ALA A 61 10.23 18.44 -1.41
N GLY A 62 9.52 19.55 -1.56
CA GLY A 62 8.08 19.56 -1.82
C GLY A 62 7.72 18.84 -3.12
N ARG A 63 8.46 19.08 -4.21
CA ARG A 63 8.28 18.38 -5.48
C ARG A 63 8.47 16.87 -5.32
N ASP A 64 9.51 16.45 -4.60
CA ASP A 64 9.80 15.04 -4.36
C ASP A 64 8.68 14.36 -3.54
N LEU A 65 8.16 15.02 -2.50
CA LEU A 65 7.02 14.51 -1.71
C LEU A 65 5.70 14.45 -2.49
N LEU A 66 5.50 15.35 -3.45
CA LEU A 66 4.35 15.30 -4.35
C LEU A 66 4.46 14.14 -5.33
N LEU A 67 5.66 13.89 -5.89
CA LEU A 67 5.92 12.74 -6.74
C LEU A 67 5.72 11.42 -5.96
N ALA A 68 6.23 11.36 -4.72
CA ALA A 68 5.96 10.26 -3.80
C ALA A 68 4.45 10.06 -3.60
N HIS A 69 3.68 11.14 -3.40
CA HIS A 69 2.24 11.04 -3.26
C HIS A 69 1.54 10.48 -4.51
N GLN A 70 1.97 10.89 -5.71
CA GLN A 70 1.44 10.36 -6.97
C GLN A 70 1.68 8.85 -7.10
N HIS A 71 2.86 8.37 -6.72
CA HIS A 71 3.15 6.93 -6.67
C HIS A 71 2.23 6.19 -5.70
N LEU A 72 1.92 6.78 -4.54
CA LEU A 72 0.99 6.19 -3.58
C LEU A 72 -0.45 6.12 -4.11
N LEU A 73 -0.90 7.14 -4.84
CA LEU A 73 -2.21 7.09 -5.50
C LEU A 73 -2.26 5.99 -6.56
N ARG A 74 -1.18 5.80 -7.33
CA ARG A 74 -1.06 4.70 -8.27
C ARG A 74 -1.13 3.34 -7.56
N VAL A 75 -0.46 3.20 -6.41
CA VAL A 75 -0.52 2.00 -5.57
C VAL A 75 -1.94 1.70 -5.10
N VAL A 76 -2.72 2.71 -4.69
CA VAL A 76 -4.15 2.54 -4.35
C VAL A 76 -4.91 1.94 -5.53
N THR A 77 -4.78 2.53 -6.72
CA THR A 77 -5.49 2.05 -7.92
C THR A 77 -5.13 0.60 -8.27
N LEU A 78 -3.86 0.21 -8.09
CA LEU A 78 -3.42 -1.17 -8.34
C LEU A 78 -3.98 -2.15 -7.31
N LEU A 79 -4.08 -1.76 -6.04
CA LEU A 79 -4.66 -2.59 -4.98
C LEU A 79 -6.17 -2.77 -5.15
N ASP A 80 -6.88 -1.74 -5.58
CA ASP A 80 -8.32 -1.84 -5.89
C ASP A 80 -8.53 -2.82 -7.05
N ARG A 81 -7.75 -2.68 -8.12
CA ARG A 81 -7.79 -3.60 -9.27
C ARG A 81 -7.54 -5.06 -8.89
N LEU A 82 -6.62 -5.32 -7.96
CA LEU A 82 -6.36 -6.68 -7.47
C LEU A 82 -7.47 -7.21 -6.57
N SER A 83 -8.18 -6.33 -5.86
CA SER A 83 -9.29 -6.71 -4.97
C SER A 83 -10.51 -7.14 -5.78
N ASP A 84 -10.75 -6.50 -6.93
CA ASP A 84 -11.86 -6.82 -7.84
C ASP A 84 -11.64 -8.12 -8.63
N GLN A 85 -10.39 -8.62 -8.70
CA GLN A 85 -10.02 -9.83 -9.43
C GLN A 85 -10.10 -11.12 -8.59
N GLY A 86 -10.79 -11.11 -7.45
CA GLY A 86 -10.80 -12.15 -6.41
C GLY A 86 -11.32 -13.55 -6.78
N ASP A 87 -11.44 -13.89 -8.07
CA ASP A 87 -11.82 -15.21 -8.55
C ASP A 87 -10.56 -15.95 -9.08
N VAL A 88 -10.50 -17.28 -8.96
CA VAL A 88 -9.28 -18.05 -9.26
C VAL A 88 -8.72 -17.71 -10.65
N PRO A 89 -7.57 -17.03 -10.76
CA PRO A 89 -7.08 -16.54 -12.04
C PRO A 89 -6.61 -17.68 -12.94
N SER A 90 -6.91 -17.60 -14.23
CA SER A 90 -6.26 -18.45 -15.24
C SER A 90 -4.74 -18.17 -15.28
N PRO A 91 -3.89 -19.09 -15.77
CA PRO A 91 -2.43 -18.90 -15.77
C PRO A 91 -1.95 -17.56 -16.36
N GLN A 92 -2.59 -17.11 -17.45
CA GLN A 92 -2.31 -15.81 -18.08
C GLN A 92 -2.69 -14.61 -17.20
N LYS A 93 -3.73 -14.76 -16.36
CA LYS A 93 -4.09 -13.75 -15.36
C LYS A 93 -3.14 -13.78 -14.16
N THR A 94 -2.57 -14.94 -13.82
CA THR A 94 -1.56 -15.07 -12.76
C THR A 94 -0.31 -14.24 -13.07
N ASP A 95 0.23 -14.34 -14.28
CA ASP A 95 1.40 -13.55 -14.70
C ASP A 95 1.10 -12.04 -14.64
N ALA A 96 -0.10 -11.63 -15.05
CA ALA A 96 -0.55 -10.25 -14.97
C ALA A 96 -0.69 -9.75 -13.52
N VAL A 97 -1.18 -10.60 -12.62
CA VAL A 97 -1.29 -10.31 -11.18
C VAL A 97 0.10 -10.18 -10.55
N ASP A 98 1.03 -11.06 -10.89
CA ASP A 98 2.42 -10.99 -10.39
C ASP A 98 3.13 -9.74 -10.89
N ALA A 99 2.92 -9.32 -12.14
CA ALA A 99 3.43 -8.06 -12.65
C ALA A 99 2.90 -6.84 -11.86
N ILE A 100 1.60 -6.85 -11.48
CA ILE A 100 1.04 -5.78 -10.63
C ILE A 100 1.70 -5.77 -9.25
N PHE A 101 1.94 -6.94 -8.65
CA PHE A 101 2.63 -7.00 -7.36
C PHE A 101 4.08 -6.51 -7.44
N GLN A 102 4.79 -6.80 -8.53
CA GLN A 102 6.12 -6.25 -8.76
C GLN A 102 6.09 -4.71 -8.91
N GLU A 103 5.11 -4.17 -9.63
CA GLU A 103 4.92 -2.71 -9.75
C GLU A 103 4.63 -2.09 -8.37
N LEU A 104 3.78 -2.73 -7.56
CA LEU A 104 3.49 -2.31 -6.18
C LEU A 104 4.74 -2.25 -5.32
N ASP A 105 5.59 -3.28 -5.36
CA ASP A 105 6.81 -3.33 -4.57
C ASP A 105 7.79 -2.23 -4.99
N GLN A 106 8.02 -2.07 -6.28
CA GLN A 106 8.90 -1.03 -6.82
C GLN A 106 8.43 0.38 -6.46
N LEU A 107 7.12 0.65 -6.58
CA LEU A 107 6.55 1.95 -6.24
C LEU A 107 6.67 2.23 -4.74
N LEU A 108 6.35 1.25 -3.89
CA LEU A 108 6.43 1.43 -2.43
C LEU A 108 7.86 1.59 -1.94
N GLU A 109 8.82 0.87 -2.52
CA GLU A 109 10.25 1.01 -2.23
C GLU A 109 10.76 2.39 -2.63
N ARG A 110 10.60 2.78 -3.90
CA ARG A 110 11.04 4.10 -4.40
C ARG A 110 10.41 5.25 -3.61
N THR A 111 9.13 5.13 -3.29
CA THR A 111 8.42 6.14 -2.49
C THR A 111 8.97 6.21 -1.07
N GLY A 112 9.25 5.05 -0.45
CA GLY A 112 9.85 4.98 0.88
C GLY A 112 11.22 5.65 0.92
N GLU A 113 12.09 5.33 -0.04
CA GLU A 113 13.43 5.94 -0.17
C GLU A 113 13.37 7.44 -0.42
N LEU A 114 12.47 7.89 -1.32
CA LEU A 114 12.31 9.30 -1.63
C LEU A 114 11.83 10.06 -0.39
N THR A 115 10.78 9.56 0.27
CA THR A 115 10.23 10.17 1.50
C THR A 115 11.27 10.22 2.62
N HIS A 116 12.07 9.15 2.79
CA HIS A 116 13.10 9.10 3.83
C HIS A 116 14.22 10.09 3.56
N ARG A 117 14.76 10.14 2.33
CA ARG A 117 15.79 11.10 1.95
C ARG A 117 15.31 12.53 2.11
N THR A 118 14.10 12.84 1.66
CA THR A 118 13.53 14.18 1.82
C THR A 118 13.32 14.54 3.29
N SER A 119 12.90 13.59 4.14
CA SER A 119 12.77 13.83 5.58
C SER A 119 14.11 14.17 6.22
N ALA A 120 15.19 13.46 5.85
CA ALA A 120 16.53 13.73 6.35
C ALA A 120 17.04 15.12 5.94
N VAL A 121 16.79 15.55 4.70
CA VAL A 121 17.11 16.92 4.24
C VAL A 121 16.32 17.96 5.03
N LEU A 122 15.04 17.73 5.31
CA LEU A 122 14.25 18.65 6.12
C LEU A 122 14.71 18.69 7.58
N ASP A 123 15.34 17.63 8.09
CA ASP A 123 15.94 17.61 9.42
C ASP A 123 17.25 18.42 9.45
N SER A 124 18.08 18.34 8.40
CA SER A 124 19.32 19.13 8.32
C SER A 124 19.06 20.63 8.19
N LEU A 125 18.03 21.03 7.42
CA LEU A 125 17.64 22.43 7.22
C LEU A 125 17.06 23.11 8.48
N ARG A 126 16.84 22.36 9.56
CA ARG A 126 16.41 22.89 10.86
C ARG A 126 17.58 23.15 11.83
N GLY A 127 18.73 22.56 11.56
CA GLY A 127 19.92 22.66 12.40
C GLY A 127 20.86 23.81 12.01
N GLU A 128 20.56 24.49 10.91
CA GLU A 128 21.14 25.79 10.49
C GLU A 128 20.24 26.94 10.96
#